data_AF-A0A350ATL6-F1
#
_entry.id   AF-A0A350ATL6-F1
#
_cell.length_a   1.000
_cell.length_b   1.000
_cell.length_c   1.000
_cell.angle_alpha   90.00
_cell.angle_beta   90.00
_cell.angle_gamma   90.00
#
_symmetry.space_group_name_H-M   'P 1'
#
loop_
_entity.id
_entity.type
_entity.pdbx_description
1 polymer ?
#
loop_
_entity_poly.entity_id
_entity_poly.type
_entity_poly.pdbx_seq_one_letter_code
_entity_poly.pdbx_strand_id
1 'polypeptide(L)'
;KWALNKTYGFEDIVPSGPLYQSYHNNGSSITITFEYAGSGLMTGNKHLLKPVVPSNDPISGFEICGDDHQWKAATAHIVGHNQVEVAHPSIQKPVAVRYAWQGNPTNANLYNKEGLPTSLFITDESMGK
;
A
#
# COMPACT_ATOMS: atom_id res chain seq x y z
N LYS A 1 33.82 -8.29 10.12
CA LYS A 1 32.36 -8.01 10.10
C LYS A 1 32.08 -7.06 8.94
N TRP A 2 32.12 -7.60 7.72
CA TRP A 2 31.93 -6.89 6.46
C TRP A 2 30.80 -7.61 5.70
N ALA A 3 29.85 -6.81 5.22
CA ALA A 3 28.98 -7.01 4.07
C ALA A 3 28.35 -8.40 3.84
N LEU A 4 27.11 -8.58 4.30
CA LEU A 4 26.17 -9.55 3.72
C LEU A 4 25.52 -8.91 2.48
N ASN A 5 26.25 -8.82 1.37
CA ASN A 5 25.65 -8.45 0.09
C ASN A 5 26.41 -9.14 -1.04
N LYS A 6 25.66 -9.79 -1.95
CA LYS A 6 26.08 -10.69 -3.06
C LYS A 6 26.09 -12.18 -2.72
N THR A 7 24.95 -12.87 -2.81
CA THR A 7 25.00 -14.35 -2.99
C THR A 7 23.94 -14.95 -3.91
N TYR A 8 22.86 -14.30 -4.32
CA TYR A 8 21.90 -15.00 -5.18
C TYR A 8 21.43 -14.17 -6.37
N GLY A 9 22.02 -14.45 -7.52
CA GLY A 9 21.61 -13.97 -8.83
C GLY A 9 20.28 -14.57 -9.25
N PHE A 10 19.19 -14.06 -8.66
CA PHE A 10 17.84 -14.24 -9.16
C PHE A 10 17.39 -12.90 -9.73
N GLU A 11 17.53 -12.73 -11.05
CA GLU A 11 17.13 -11.48 -11.72
C GLU A 11 15.60 -11.35 -11.87
N ASP A 12 14.83 -12.41 -11.53
CA ASP A 12 13.36 -12.49 -11.70
C ASP A 12 12.58 -12.85 -10.42
N ILE A 13 13.16 -12.68 -9.23
CA ILE A 13 12.39 -12.83 -7.98
C ILE A 13 11.99 -11.45 -7.51
N VAL A 14 10.68 -11.19 -7.47
CA VAL A 14 10.11 -10.09 -6.71
C VAL A 14 10.47 -10.33 -5.23
N PRO A 15 11.44 -9.61 -4.65
CA PRO A 15 12.02 -9.96 -3.35
C PRO A 15 11.11 -9.59 -2.17
N SER A 16 10.02 -8.86 -2.43
CA SER A 16 9.14 -8.28 -1.42
C SER A 16 7.73 -8.08 -1.98
N GLY A 17 6.73 -7.95 -1.12
CA GLY A 17 5.46 -7.36 -1.52
C GLY A 17 5.59 -5.87 -1.83
N PRO A 18 4.50 -5.23 -2.31
CA PRO A 18 4.52 -3.82 -2.69
C PRO A 18 5.09 -2.93 -1.59
N LEU A 19 6.07 -2.11 -1.95
CA LEU A 19 6.70 -1.13 -1.06
C LEU A 19 6.35 0.27 -1.54
N TYR A 20 5.99 1.15 -0.62
CA TYR A 20 5.76 2.55 -0.95
C TYR A 20 7.01 3.17 -1.59
N GLN A 21 6.84 3.79 -2.76
CA GLN A 21 7.91 4.45 -3.50
C GLN A 21 7.72 5.97 -3.53
N SER A 22 6.52 6.43 -3.88
CA SER A 22 6.20 7.85 -3.99
C SER A 22 4.68 8.08 -4.00
N TYR A 23 4.27 9.35 -3.95
CA TYR A 23 2.89 9.75 -4.17
C TYR A 23 2.79 10.98 -5.07
N HIS A 24 1.61 11.19 -5.63
CA HIS A 24 1.25 12.38 -6.40
C HIS A 24 -0.15 12.88 -5.99
N ASN A 25 -0.29 14.19 -5.81
CA ASN A 25 -1.56 14.83 -5.47
C ASN A 25 -2.35 15.14 -6.76
N ASN A 26 -3.57 14.61 -6.85
CA ASN A 26 -4.48 14.79 -7.99
C ASN A 26 -5.70 15.65 -7.58
N GLY A 27 -5.44 16.83 -7.02
CA GLY A 27 -6.52 17.67 -6.50
C GLY A 27 -7.11 17.10 -5.21
N SER A 28 -8.20 16.34 -5.32
CA SER A 28 -8.93 15.76 -4.17
C SER A 28 -8.56 14.30 -3.86
N SER A 29 -7.67 13.68 -4.64
CA SER A 29 -7.15 12.33 -4.40
C SER A 29 -5.62 12.33 -4.34
N ILE A 30 -5.06 11.25 -3.78
CA ILE A 30 -3.62 10.98 -3.78
C ILE A 30 -3.38 9.66 -4.49
N THR A 31 -2.55 9.65 -5.52
CA THR A 31 -2.06 8.42 -6.14
C THR A 31 -0.76 7.98 -5.50
N ILE A 32 -0.74 6.76 -4.99
CA ILE A 32 0.44 6.09 -4.43
C ILE A 32 1.06 5.20 -5.50
N THR A 33 2.38 5.29 -5.66
CA THR A 33 3.16 4.39 -6.51
C THR A 33 3.97 3.43 -5.65
N PHE A 34 3.96 2.15 -6.04
CA PHE A 34 4.66 1.09 -5.36
C PHE A 34 5.86 0.57 -6.17
N GLU A 35 6.96 0.29 -5.47
CA GLU A 35 7.99 -0.64 -5.91
C GLU A 35 7.53 -2.08 -5.64
N TYR A 36 8.09 -3.07 -6.34
CA TYR A 36 7.81 -4.51 -6.14
C TYR A 36 6.34 -4.94 -6.32
N ALA A 37 5.61 -4.26 -7.21
CA ALA A 37 4.27 -4.69 -7.62
C ALA A 37 4.26 -6.01 -8.43
N GLY A 38 5.42 -6.54 -8.83
CA GLY A 38 5.54 -7.78 -9.58
C GLY A 38 4.76 -7.75 -10.90
N SER A 39 3.84 -8.71 -11.10
CA SER A 39 2.92 -8.76 -12.25
C SER A 39 1.64 -7.90 -12.07
N GLY A 40 1.58 -7.15 -10.98
CA GLY A 40 0.59 -6.13 -10.69
C GLY A 40 0.00 -6.27 -9.30
N LEU A 41 -0.83 -5.31 -8.93
CA LEU A 41 -1.53 -5.30 -7.64
C LEU A 41 -2.83 -6.11 -7.68
N MET A 42 -3.23 -6.61 -6.52
CA MET A 42 -4.52 -7.28 -6.30
C MET A 42 -5.00 -7.08 -4.86
N THR A 43 -6.30 -7.28 -4.63
CA THR A 43 -6.81 -7.56 -3.28
C THR A 43 -6.72 -9.06 -2.99
N GLY A 44 -6.42 -9.40 -1.73
CA GLY A 44 -6.17 -10.78 -1.35
C GLY A 44 -6.63 -11.11 0.07
N ASN A 45 -7.15 -12.32 0.23
CA ASN A 45 -7.60 -12.86 1.51
C ASN A 45 -6.63 -13.94 2.00
N LYS A 46 -6.03 -13.69 3.17
CA LYS A 46 -5.09 -14.60 3.83
C LYS A 46 -5.79 -15.36 4.96
N HIS A 47 -5.75 -16.69 4.91
CA HIS A 47 -6.31 -17.53 5.98
C HIS A 47 -5.23 -18.39 6.64
N LEU A 48 -4.78 -17.97 7.83
CA LEU A 48 -3.73 -18.64 8.61
C LEU A 48 -2.48 -18.87 7.75
N LEU A 49 -2.01 -20.12 7.69
CA LEU A 49 -0.81 -20.52 6.94
C LEU A 49 -1.08 -20.79 5.44
N LYS A 50 -2.33 -20.67 4.98
CA LYS A 50 -2.66 -20.90 3.55
C LYS A 50 -2.08 -19.78 2.68
N PRO A 51 -1.73 -20.04 1.41
CA PRO A 51 -1.46 -18.99 0.44
C PRO A 51 -2.60 -17.97 0.38
N VAL A 52 -2.28 -16.71 0.08
CA VAL A 52 -3.30 -15.69 -0.15
C VAL A 52 -4.09 -16.07 -1.41
N VAL A 53 -5.40 -15.84 -1.37
CA VAL A 53 -6.28 -16.03 -2.53
C VAL A 53 -6.72 -14.66 -3.02
N PRO A 54 -6.61 -14.35 -4.33
CA PRO A 54 -7.15 -13.11 -4.88
C PRO A 54 -8.63 -12.96 -4.52
N SER A 55 -9.05 -11.74 -4.20
CA SER A 55 -10.46 -11.42 -3.96
C SER A 55 -10.90 -10.25 -4.84
N ASN A 56 -12.22 -10.03 -4.89
CA ASN A 56 -12.82 -8.84 -5.52
C ASN A 56 -13.33 -7.85 -4.46
N ASP A 57 -12.87 -8.01 -3.22
CA ASP A 57 -13.27 -7.12 -2.13
C ASP A 57 -12.66 -5.73 -2.38
N PRO A 58 -13.33 -4.64 -1.94
CA PRO A 58 -12.75 -3.32 -1.96
C PRO A 58 -11.41 -3.29 -1.21
N ILE A 59 -10.49 -2.45 -1.67
CA ILE A 59 -9.22 -2.25 -0.98
C ILE A 59 -9.52 -1.63 0.39
N SER A 60 -8.95 -2.22 1.43
CA SER A 60 -9.07 -1.78 2.81
C SER A 60 -7.70 -1.61 3.46
N GLY A 61 -7.67 -0.80 4.52
CA GLY A 61 -6.45 -0.46 5.26
C GLY A 61 -5.83 0.88 4.90
N PHE A 62 -6.41 1.63 3.94
CA PHE A 62 -6.02 3.01 3.64
C PHE A 62 -6.74 4.01 4.52
N GLU A 63 -5.98 4.99 5.01
CA GLU A 63 -6.51 6.18 5.69
C GLU A 63 -5.88 7.42 5.06
N ILE A 64 -6.66 8.51 5.01
CA ILE A 64 -6.28 9.79 4.40
C ILE A 64 -6.66 10.93 5.34
N CYS A 65 -5.85 11.98 5.37
CA CYS A 65 -6.15 13.21 6.11
C CYS A 65 -5.95 14.44 5.23
N GLY A 66 -6.65 15.52 5.57
CA GLY A 66 -6.43 16.85 4.98
C GLY A 66 -5.61 17.74 5.91
N ASP A 67 -5.68 19.05 5.68
CA ASP A 67 -4.98 20.06 6.50
C ASP A 67 -5.37 20.03 8.00
N ASP A 68 -6.49 19.39 8.36
CA ASP A 68 -6.94 19.19 9.74
C ASP A 68 -6.18 18.06 10.47
N HIS A 69 -5.34 17.30 9.75
CA HIS A 69 -4.61 16.12 10.20
C HIS A 69 -5.49 15.04 10.86
N GLN A 70 -6.78 15.03 10.56
CA GLN A 70 -7.70 14.01 11.05
C GLN A 70 -7.76 12.83 10.07
N TRP A 71 -7.22 11.69 10.50
CA TRP A 71 -7.24 10.45 9.72
C TRP A 71 -8.66 9.91 9.56
N LYS A 72 -9.05 9.64 8.32
CA LYS A 72 -10.33 9.02 7.97
C LYS A 72 -10.07 7.80 7.09
N ALA A 73 -10.87 6.75 7.26
CA ALA A 73 -10.84 5.59 6.36
C ALA A 73 -11.11 6.06 4.93
N ALA A 74 -10.27 5.67 3.98
CA ALA A 74 -10.32 6.15 2.62
C ALA A 74 -10.89 5.10 1.66
N THR A 75 -11.48 5.55 0.56
CA THR A 75 -11.72 4.70 -0.60
C THR A 75 -10.44 4.61 -1.42
N ALA A 76 -10.09 3.40 -1.87
CA ALA A 76 -8.90 3.18 -2.66
C ALA A 76 -9.18 2.29 -3.88
N HIS A 77 -8.53 2.59 -5.00
CA HIS A 77 -8.67 1.88 -6.27
C HIS A 77 -7.30 1.62 -6.91
N ILE A 78 -7.06 0.42 -7.42
CA ILE A 78 -5.91 0.15 -8.30
C ILE A 78 -6.19 0.83 -9.64
N VAL A 79 -5.37 1.84 -9.99
CA VAL A 79 -5.53 2.67 -11.20
C VAL A 79 -4.46 2.42 -12.25
N GLY A 80 -3.48 1.56 -11.93
CA GLY A 80 -2.40 1.18 -12.83
C GLY A 80 -1.74 -0.11 -12.39
N HIS A 81 -0.67 -0.50 -13.08
CA HIS A 81 0.08 -1.72 -12.77
C HIS A 81 0.58 -1.76 -11.31
N ASN A 82 1.12 -0.64 -10.84
CA ASN A 82 1.72 -0.47 -9.51
C ASN A 82 1.20 0.78 -8.78
N GLN A 83 -0.01 1.23 -9.11
CA GLN A 83 -0.56 2.48 -8.60
C GLN A 83 -1.94 2.29 -7.96
N VAL A 84 -2.13 2.96 -6.82
CA VAL A 84 -3.41 3.02 -6.11
C VAL A 84 -3.80 4.47 -5.92
N GLU A 85 -4.99 4.85 -6.37
CA GLU A 85 -5.60 6.13 -6.03
C GLU A 85 -6.36 6.01 -4.71
N VAL A 86 -6.21 7.00 -3.83
CA VAL A 86 -6.81 7.07 -2.50
C VAL A 86 -7.53 8.40 -2.34
N ALA A 87 -8.80 8.36 -1.92
CA ALA A 87 -9.64 9.55 -1.77
C ALA A 87 -10.65 9.42 -0.62
N HIS A 88 -11.19 10.55 -0.18
CA HIS A 88 -12.32 10.59 0.74
C HIS A 88 -13.26 11.75 0.37
N PRO A 89 -14.59 11.55 0.31
CA PRO A 89 -15.53 12.55 -0.20
C PRO A 89 -15.52 13.88 0.56
N SER A 90 -15.19 13.87 1.86
CA SER A 90 -15.10 15.09 2.66
C SER A 90 -13.70 15.74 2.73
N ILE A 91 -12.69 15.17 2.06
CA ILE A 91 -11.32 15.70 2.04
C ILE A 91 -11.01 16.19 0.63
N GLN A 92 -11.10 17.51 0.42
CA GLN A 92 -10.87 18.15 -0.88
C GLN A 92 -9.40 18.50 -1.14
N LYS A 93 -8.60 18.58 -0.07
CA LYS A 93 -7.17 18.87 -0.10
C LYS A 93 -6.46 17.86 0.80
N PRO A 94 -6.24 16.63 0.31
CA PRO A 94 -5.53 15.63 1.09
C PRO A 94 -4.05 16.02 1.21
N VAL A 95 -3.46 15.76 2.38
CA VAL A 95 -2.06 16.07 2.67
C VAL A 95 -1.23 14.82 2.91
N ALA A 96 -1.84 13.75 3.44
CA ALA A 96 -1.15 12.49 3.67
C ALA A 96 -2.09 11.28 3.57
N VAL A 97 -1.48 10.14 3.21
CA VAL A 97 -2.09 8.82 3.21
C VAL A 97 -1.23 7.88 4.05
N ARG A 98 -1.87 6.93 4.72
CA ARG A 98 -1.20 5.81 5.39
C ARG A 98 -1.90 4.49 5.10
N TYR A 99 -1.16 3.41 5.24
CA TYR A 99 -1.63 2.05 5.01
C TYR A 99 -1.31 1.13 6.19
N ALA A 100 -2.28 0.28 6.57
CA ALA A 100 -2.18 -0.72 7.63
C ALA A 100 -1.75 -0.15 9.00
N TRP A 101 -2.13 1.10 9.31
CA TRP A 101 -1.68 1.82 10.51
C TRP A 101 -2.54 1.56 11.76
N GLN A 102 -3.69 0.90 11.62
CA GLN A 102 -4.52 0.53 12.76
C GLN A 102 -3.88 -0.64 13.53
N GLY A 103 -3.99 -0.62 14.86
CA GLY A 103 -3.39 -1.64 15.74
C GLY A 103 -3.87 -3.08 15.52
N ASN A 104 -4.88 -3.28 14.67
CA ASN A 104 -5.25 -4.57 14.12
C ASN A 104 -5.33 -4.51 12.58
N PRO A 105 -4.21 -4.69 11.86
CA PRO A 105 -4.15 -4.61 10.40
C PRO A 105 -4.82 -5.80 9.70
N THR A 106 -5.68 -6.58 10.36
CA THR A 106 -6.42 -7.71 9.76
C THR A 106 -7.25 -7.32 8.53
N ASN A 107 -7.55 -6.04 8.36
CA ASN A 107 -8.27 -5.54 7.19
C ASN A 107 -7.34 -5.04 6.07
N ALA A 108 -6.02 -5.08 6.22
CA ALA A 108 -5.10 -4.73 5.15
C ALA A 108 -5.07 -5.86 4.11
N ASN A 109 -5.61 -5.59 2.92
CA ASN A 109 -5.83 -6.62 1.90
C ASN A 109 -5.12 -6.36 0.56
N LEU A 110 -4.13 -5.47 0.50
CA LEU A 110 -3.41 -5.15 -0.75
C LEU A 110 -2.15 -6.01 -0.87
N TYR A 111 -2.05 -6.74 -1.98
CA TYR A 111 -0.95 -7.64 -2.31
C TYR A 111 -0.45 -7.34 -3.72
N ASN A 112 0.75 -7.80 -4.06
CA ASN A 112 1.08 -8.06 -5.46
C ASN A 112 0.47 -9.40 -5.89
N LYS A 113 0.40 -9.65 -7.19
CA LYS A 113 -0.16 -10.89 -7.77
C LYS A 113 0.66 -12.14 -7.47
N GLU A 114 1.89 -11.98 -7.00
CA GLU A 114 2.74 -13.06 -6.46
C GLU A 114 2.32 -13.46 -5.03
N GLY A 115 1.36 -12.73 -4.45
CA GLY A 115 0.76 -13.05 -3.17
C GLY A 115 1.52 -12.53 -1.95
N LEU A 116 2.40 -11.55 -2.15
CA LEU A 116 3.15 -10.89 -1.09
C LEU A 116 2.42 -9.61 -0.63
N PRO A 117 2.26 -9.39 0.70
CA PRO A 117 1.50 -8.27 1.23
C PRO A 117 2.22 -6.94 1.06
N THR A 118 1.44 -5.87 0.92
CA THR A 118 1.97 -4.50 0.94
C THR A 118 2.49 -4.16 2.32
N SER A 119 3.68 -3.55 2.39
CA SER A 119 4.21 -3.07 3.66
C SER A 119 3.46 -1.84 4.17
N LEU A 120 3.33 -1.71 5.49
CA LEU A 120 2.79 -0.50 6.11
C LEU A 120 3.63 0.73 5.71
N PHE A 121 2.98 1.87 5.54
CA PHE A 121 3.66 3.13 5.24
C PHE A 121 2.80 4.34 5.61
N ILE A 122 3.43 5.51 5.62
CA ILE A 122 2.82 6.84 5.67
C ILE A 122 3.55 7.73 4.65
N THR A 123 2.83 8.56 3.90
CA THR A 123 3.45 9.44 2.89
C THR A 123 4.20 10.64 3.49
N ASP A 124 3.88 10.99 4.74
CA ASP A 124 4.59 12.02 5.49
C ASP A 124 5.25 11.41 6.74
N GLU A 125 6.57 11.25 6.68
CA GLU A 125 7.37 10.70 7.77
C GLU A 125 7.35 11.57 9.04
N SER A 126 7.06 12.87 8.92
CA SER A 126 6.95 13.77 10.08
C SER A 126 5.69 13.53 10.92
N MET A 127 4.68 12.87 10.34
CA MET A 127 3.42 12.49 10.99
C MET A 127 3.43 11.05 11.53
N GLY A 128 4.55 10.33 11.40
CA GLY A 128 4.72 8.97 11.87
C GLY A 128 5.26 8.83 13.31
N LYS A 129 5.36 9.93 14.07
CA LYS A 129 5.88 9.97 15.45
C LYS A 129 4.80 10.30 16.47
#